data_AF-A0A3N5EWB2-F1
#
_entry.id   AF-A0A3N5EWB2-F1
#
_cell.length_a   1.000
_cell.length_b   1.000
_cell.length_c   1.000
_cell.angle_alpha   90.00
_cell.angle_beta   90.00
_cell.angle_gamma   90.00
#
_symmetry.space_group_name_H-M   'P 1'
#
loop_
_entity.id
_entity.type
_entity.pdbx_description
1 polymer ?
#
loop_
_entity_poly.entity_id
_entity_poly.type
_entity_poly.pdbx_seq_one_letter_code
_entity_poly.pdbx_strand_id
1 'polypeptide(L)'
;MSPGPGSTGATNGAMPGFPGGLALRLLGAGVAAVFVAAALFVASASVIGTVRLHSPVPFWDAWDGIVDFYLRVRDGDRSAWWAQHNEHRVGISRFFFWADLRWFGGGGVLPVTLNFAQIG
;
A
#
# COMPACT_ATOMS: atom_id res chain seq x y z
N MET A 1 -23.26 78.66 -0.98
CA MET A 1 -23.61 78.05 0.33
C MET A 1 -24.23 76.69 0.01
N SER A 2 -23.40 75.68 -0.21
CA SER A 2 -22.90 74.68 0.76
C SER A 2 -23.82 73.45 0.81
N PRO A 3 -23.38 72.27 0.34
CA PRO A 3 -24.04 71.01 0.65
C PRO A 3 -23.72 70.63 2.10
N GLY A 4 -24.71 70.10 2.83
CA GLY A 4 -24.58 69.65 4.22
C GLY A 4 -25.07 68.19 4.38
N PRO A 5 -24.39 67.34 5.17
CA PRO A 5 -24.43 65.88 5.02
C PRO A 5 -25.23 65.16 6.14
N GLY A 6 -25.65 63.92 5.87
CA GLY A 6 -26.17 62.96 6.87
C GLY A 6 -27.35 62.17 6.31
N SER A 7 -27.39 60.83 6.32
CA SER A 7 -26.73 59.88 7.20
C SER A 7 -26.47 58.56 6.46
N THR A 8 -25.19 58.26 6.22
CA THR A 8 -24.71 56.89 6.05
C THR A 8 -24.79 56.19 7.41
N GLY A 9 -25.91 55.50 7.64
CA GLY A 9 -26.18 54.72 8.85
C GLY A 9 -26.30 53.23 8.60
N ALA A 10 -25.56 52.68 7.63
CA ALA A 10 -25.31 51.24 7.61
C ALA A 10 -24.31 50.95 8.73
N THR A 11 -24.82 50.71 9.94
CA THR A 11 -24.02 50.06 10.98
C THR A 11 -23.63 48.70 10.42
N ASN A 12 -22.44 48.62 9.84
CA ASN A 12 -21.69 47.39 9.66
C ASN A 12 -21.52 46.79 11.05
N GLY A 13 -22.54 46.04 11.50
CA GLY A 13 -22.42 45.10 12.57
C GLY A 13 -21.38 44.10 12.12
N ALA A 14 -20.14 44.34 12.54
CA ALA A 14 -19.07 43.37 12.44
C ALA A 14 -19.61 42.10 13.09
N MET A 15 -19.95 41.11 12.26
CA MET A 15 -20.18 39.75 12.74
C MET A 15 -18.95 39.37 13.56
N PRO A 16 -19.09 38.94 14.83
CA PRO A 16 -17.96 38.50 15.62
C PRO A 16 -17.28 37.37 14.86
N GLY A 17 -16.01 37.59 14.49
CA GLY A 17 -15.22 36.64 13.73
C GLY A 17 -15.18 35.32 14.47
N PHE A 18 -15.79 34.28 13.91
CA PHE A 18 -15.69 32.93 14.44
C PHE A 18 -14.20 32.52 14.49
N PRO A 19 -13.63 32.19 15.66
CA PRO A 19 -12.24 31.76 15.79
C PRO A 19 -12.00 30.32 15.30
N GLY A 20 -12.81 29.83 14.35
CA GLY A 20 -12.84 28.42 13.93
C GLY A 20 -11.78 28.01 12.90
N GLY A 21 -11.18 28.96 12.19
CA GLY A 21 -10.26 28.66 11.09
C GLY A 21 -8.94 28.03 11.52
N LEU A 22 -8.34 28.52 12.62
CA LEU A 22 -7.06 28.00 13.11
C LEU A 22 -7.24 26.63 13.77
N ALA A 23 -8.24 26.48 14.65
CA ALA A 23 -8.52 25.21 15.32
C ALA A 23 -8.83 24.08 14.34
N LEU A 24 -9.64 24.36 13.30
CA LEU A 24 -9.96 23.37 12.26
C LEU A 24 -8.74 22.98 11.42
N ARG A 25 -7.84 23.94 11.12
CA ARG A 25 -6.58 23.67 10.40
C ARG A 25 -5.58 22.88 11.23
N LEU A 26 -5.49 23.16 12.54
CA LEU A 26 -4.64 22.40 13.46
C LEU A 26 -5.16 20.98 13.68
N LEU A 27 -6.48 20.81 13.79
CA LEU A 27 -7.11 19.48 13.83
C LEU A 27 -6.81 18.71 12.54
N GLY A 28 -7.02 19.33 11.37
CA GLY A 28 -6.72 18.71 10.08
C GLY A 28 -5.25 18.35 9.90
N ALA A 29 -4.34 19.23 10.31
CA ALA A 29 -2.90 18.96 10.29
C ALA A 29 -2.51 17.81 11.26
N GLY A 30 -3.13 17.74 12.44
CA GLY A 30 -2.92 16.66 13.39
C GLY A 30 -3.39 15.31 12.85
N VAL A 31 -4.57 15.26 12.24
CA VAL A 31 -5.09 14.05 11.58
C VAL A 31 -4.17 13.62 10.43
N ALA A 32 -3.76 14.55 9.57
CA ALA A 32 -2.83 14.25 8.48
C ALA A 32 -1.48 13.73 9.01
N ALA A 33 -0.93 14.31 10.07
CA ALA A 33 0.31 13.87 10.69
C ALA A 33 0.22 12.43 11.22
N VAL A 34 -0.91 12.04 11.81
CA VAL A 34 -1.14 10.66 12.26
C VAL A 34 -1.14 9.68 11.08
N PHE A 35 -1.83 10.02 9.98
CA PHE A 35 -1.84 9.16 8.80
C PHE A 35 -0.47 9.04 8.15
N VAL A 36 0.30 10.13 8.08
CA VAL A 36 1.68 10.10 7.57
C VAL A 36 2.58 9.25 8.46
N ALA A 37 2.48 9.40 9.78
CA ALA A 37 3.25 8.59 10.72
C ALA A 37 2.90 7.09 10.61
N ALA A 38 1.60 6.76 10.48
CA ALA A 38 1.16 5.39 10.28
C ALA A 38 1.67 4.80 8.95
N ALA A 39 1.62 5.58 7.87
CA ALA A 39 2.14 5.16 6.56
C ALA A 39 3.64 4.89 6.62
N LEU A 40 4.42 5.79 7.23
CA LEU A 40 5.87 5.61 7.40
C LEU A 40 6.20 4.41 8.30
N PHE A 41 5.43 4.21 9.36
CA PHE A 41 5.58 3.04 10.24
C PHE A 41 5.33 1.74 9.48
N VAL A 42 4.23 1.63 8.74
CA VAL A 42 3.92 0.44 7.95
C VAL A 42 4.97 0.21 6.88
N ALA A 43 5.38 1.25 6.14
CA ALA A 43 6.40 1.12 5.11
C ALA A 43 7.75 0.64 5.68
N SER A 44 8.22 1.25 6.78
CA SER A 44 9.49 0.85 7.41
C SER A 44 9.42 -0.53 8.06
N ALA A 45 8.31 -0.87 8.73
CA ALA A 45 8.10 -2.20 9.30
C ALA A 45 8.08 -3.29 8.22
N SER A 46 7.49 -3.02 7.06
CA SER A 46 7.50 -3.94 5.91
C SER A 46 8.92 -4.16 5.40
N VAL A 47 9.71 -3.10 5.18
CA VAL A 47 11.11 -3.22 4.74
C VAL A 47 11.95 -4.02 5.74
N ILE A 48 11.88 -3.65 7.02
CA ILE A 48 12.65 -4.32 8.08
C ILE A 48 12.21 -5.77 8.23
N GLY A 49 10.90 -6.01 8.20
CA GLY A 49 10.29 -7.34 8.30
C GLY A 49 10.75 -8.24 7.15
N THR A 50 10.70 -7.75 5.91
CA THR A 50 11.21 -8.49 4.75
C THR A 50 12.68 -8.82 4.93
N VAL A 51 13.55 -7.85 5.23
CA VAL A 51 15.00 -8.12 5.33
C VAL A 51 15.33 -9.10 6.47
N ARG A 52 14.63 -9.01 7.61
CA ARG A 52 14.94 -9.82 8.79
C ARG A 52 14.27 -11.20 8.81
N LEU A 53 13.09 -11.32 8.22
CA LEU A 53 12.27 -12.54 8.26
C LEU A 53 12.25 -13.28 6.93
N HIS A 54 12.95 -12.78 5.91
CA HIS A 54 13.10 -13.48 4.66
C HIS A 54 13.78 -14.83 4.87
N SER A 55 13.05 -15.90 4.55
CA SER A 55 13.59 -17.25 4.45
C SER A 55 13.76 -17.61 2.98
N PRO A 56 14.97 -18.00 2.54
CA PRO A 56 15.20 -18.51 1.18
C PRO A 56 14.64 -19.93 0.99
N VAL A 57 14.21 -20.59 2.08
CA VAL A 57 13.63 -21.92 2.04
C VAL A 57 12.10 -21.79 2.02
N PRO A 58 11.39 -22.49 1.12
CA PRO A 58 9.93 -22.51 1.08
C PRO A 58 9.34 -22.92 2.44
N PHE A 59 8.23 -22.31 2.79
CA PHE A 59 7.56 -22.56 4.07
C PHE A 59 6.07 -22.87 3.83
N TRP A 60 5.52 -23.83 4.59
CA TRP A 60 4.13 -24.31 4.47
C TRP A 60 3.73 -24.65 3.03
N ASP A 61 2.64 -24.05 2.58
CA ASP A 61 1.96 -24.25 1.29
C ASP A 61 2.83 -23.85 0.09
N ALA A 62 3.99 -23.21 0.30
CA ALA A 62 4.95 -22.97 -0.77
C ALA A 62 5.57 -24.27 -1.31
N TRP A 63 5.65 -25.34 -0.50
CA TRP A 63 6.12 -26.65 -0.97
C TRP A 63 5.16 -27.27 -2.00
N ASP A 64 3.88 -27.34 -1.67
CA ASP A 64 2.87 -27.97 -2.55
C ASP A 64 2.37 -26.99 -3.63
N GLY A 65 2.30 -25.70 -3.34
CA GLY A 65 1.79 -24.69 -4.26
C GLY A 65 2.79 -24.22 -5.32
N ILE A 66 4.08 -24.12 -4.97
CA ILE A 66 5.13 -23.57 -5.84
C ILE A 66 6.12 -24.65 -6.28
N VAL A 67 6.66 -25.46 -5.36
CA VAL A 67 7.70 -26.45 -5.70
C VAL A 67 7.11 -27.64 -6.47
N ASP A 68 6.03 -28.26 -5.98
CA ASP A 68 5.34 -29.35 -6.70
C ASP A 68 4.82 -28.88 -8.07
N PHE A 69 4.26 -27.67 -8.16
CA PHE A 69 3.90 -27.05 -9.45
C PHE A 69 5.10 -26.94 -10.41
N TYR A 70 6.23 -26.41 -9.93
CA TYR A 70 7.44 -26.26 -10.74
C TYR A 70 7.93 -27.60 -11.28
N LEU A 71 7.95 -28.64 -10.43
CA LEU A 71 8.35 -29.99 -10.82
C LEU A 71 7.43 -30.57 -11.89
N ARG A 72 6.10 -30.47 -11.72
CA ARG A 72 5.11 -30.96 -12.71
C ARG A 72 5.24 -30.27 -14.06
N VAL A 73 5.40 -28.94 -14.07
CA VAL A 73 5.59 -28.19 -15.31
C VAL A 73 6.92 -28.56 -15.98
N ARG A 74 7.98 -28.78 -15.20
CA ARG A 74 9.29 -29.21 -15.72
C ARG A 74 9.22 -30.61 -16.33
N ASP A 75 8.42 -31.50 -15.74
CA ASP A 75 8.21 -32.87 -16.22
C ASP A 75 7.22 -32.93 -17.41
N GLY A 76 6.77 -31.77 -17.92
CA GLY A 76 5.97 -31.65 -19.13
C GLY A 76 4.46 -31.64 -18.89
N ASP A 77 4.00 -31.70 -17.65
CA ASP A 77 2.58 -31.62 -17.30
C ASP A 77 2.08 -30.18 -17.40
N ARG A 78 1.56 -29.83 -18.59
CA ARG A 78 0.97 -28.51 -18.85
C ARG A 78 -0.39 -28.32 -18.16
N SER A 79 -1.02 -29.40 -17.67
CA SER A 79 -2.27 -29.29 -16.93
C SER A 79 -2.07 -28.63 -15.57
N ALA A 80 -0.85 -28.70 -15.03
CA ALA A 80 -0.46 -28.04 -13.78
C ALA A 80 -0.68 -26.50 -13.80
N TRP A 81 -0.65 -25.85 -14.96
CA TRP A 81 -0.97 -24.42 -15.11
C TRP A 81 -2.42 -24.10 -14.76
N TRP A 82 -3.31 -25.05 -14.99
CA TRP A 82 -4.75 -24.91 -14.77
C TRP A 82 -5.25 -25.70 -13.56
N ALA A 83 -4.37 -26.51 -12.95
CA ALA A 83 -4.67 -27.29 -11.75
C ALA A 83 -4.92 -26.35 -10.56
N GLN A 84 -6.08 -26.53 -9.94
CA GLN A 84 -6.55 -25.71 -8.82
C GLN A 84 -5.83 -26.15 -7.54
N HIS A 85 -5.03 -25.26 -6.96
CA HIS A 85 -4.52 -25.40 -5.59
C HIS A 85 -5.36 -24.52 -4.68
N ASN A 86 -5.53 -24.97 -3.43
CA ASN A 86 -6.52 -24.47 -2.47
C ASN A 86 -6.60 -22.93 -2.42
N GLU A 87 -7.79 -22.41 -2.72
CA GLU A 87 -8.28 -21.03 -2.50
C GLU A 87 -7.61 -19.84 -3.22
N HIS A 88 -6.37 -19.93 -3.70
CA HIS A 88 -5.67 -18.80 -4.36
C HIS A 88 -5.55 -18.97 -5.88
N ARG A 89 -6.69 -18.84 -6.57
CA ARG A 89 -6.78 -18.82 -8.04
C ARG A 89 -6.19 -17.52 -8.61
N VAL A 90 -4.87 -17.37 -8.58
CA VAL A 90 -4.17 -16.25 -9.25
C VAL A 90 -2.97 -16.80 -10.03
N GLY A 91 -3.21 -17.16 -11.30
CA GLY A 91 -2.17 -17.68 -12.20
C GLY A 91 -1.00 -16.73 -12.43
N ILE A 92 -1.23 -15.42 -12.28
CA ILE A 92 -0.20 -14.38 -12.40
C ILE A 92 0.84 -14.51 -11.28
N SER A 93 0.41 -14.69 -10.02
CA SER A 93 1.31 -14.90 -8.90
C SER A 93 2.16 -16.17 -9.11
N ARG A 94 1.54 -17.23 -9.63
CA ARG A 94 2.22 -18.50 -9.96
C ARG A 94 3.31 -18.33 -11.02
N PHE A 95 3.08 -17.48 -12.01
CA PHE A 95 4.09 -17.12 -13.01
C PHE A 95 5.29 -16.40 -12.37
N PHE A 96 5.05 -15.44 -11.48
CA PHE A 96 6.14 -14.73 -10.81
C PHE A 96 6.94 -15.63 -9.88
N PHE A 97 6.30 -16.54 -9.14
CA PHE A 97 7.00 -17.55 -8.33
C PHE A 97 7.79 -18.54 -9.21
N TRP A 98 7.21 -18.98 -10.33
CA TRP A 98 7.91 -19.85 -11.28
C TRP A 98 9.14 -19.17 -11.89
N ALA A 99 8.99 -17.91 -12.30
CA ALA A 99 10.09 -17.09 -12.82
C ALA A 99 11.19 -16.90 -11.78
N ASP A 100 10.80 -16.67 -10.52
CA ASP A 100 11.73 -16.55 -9.40
C ASP A 100 12.51 -17.86 -9.14
N LEU A 101 11.84 -19.01 -9.13
CA LEU A 101 12.52 -20.31 -9.03
C LEU A 101 13.41 -20.59 -10.25
N ARG A 102 12.96 -20.24 -11.46
CA ARG A 102 13.66 -20.57 -12.71
C ARG A 102 14.93 -19.74 -12.92
N TRP A 103 14.91 -18.46 -12.54
CA TRP A 103 15.97 -17.50 -12.82
C TRP A 103 16.70 -16.98 -11.58
N PHE A 104 16.04 -16.92 -10.43
CA PHE A 104 16.60 -16.38 -9.18
C PHE A 104 16.77 -17.45 -8.08
N GLY A 105 16.57 -18.72 -8.41
CA GLY A 105 16.80 -19.85 -7.51
C GLY A 105 15.79 -19.97 -6.36
N GLY A 106 14.66 -19.26 -6.42
CA GLY A 106 13.59 -19.33 -5.42
C GLY A 106 13.81 -18.43 -4.20
N GLY A 107 14.73 -17.46 -4.29
CA GLY A 107 15.03 -16.50 -3.23
C GLY A 107 13.97 -15.40 -3.03
N GLY A 108 12.79 -15.49 -3.65
CA GLY A 108 11.68 -14.55 -3.45
C GLY A 108 11.93 -13.13 -3.93
N VAL A 109 12.92 -12.90 -4.79
CA VAL A 109 13.34 -11.57 -5.27
C VAL A 109 12.23 -10.89 -6.08
N LEU A 110 11.61 -11.63 -7.01
CA LEU A 110 10.49 -11.12 -7.81
C LEU A 110 9.24 -10.82 -6.96
N PRO A 111 8.76 -11.74 -6.09
CA PRO A 111 7.65 -11.48 -5.18
C PRO A 111 7.87 -10.30 -4.24
N VAL A 112 9.08 -10.16 -3.68
CA VAL A 112 9.43 -9.05 -2.79
C VAL A 112 9.42 -7.72 -3.54
N THR A 113 9.97 -7.69 -4.75
CA THR A 113 10.01 -6.48 -5.57
C THR A 113 8.60 -6.01 -5.96
N LEU A 114 7.71 -6.94 -6.33
CA LEU A 114 6.31 -6.64 -6.63
C LEU A 114 5.55 -6.10 -5.42
N ASN A 115 5.83 -6.62 -4.23
CA ASN A 115 5.20 -6.14 -3.00
C ASN A 115 5.56 -4.67 -2.73
N PHE A 116 6.84 -4.29 -2.87
CA PHE A 116 7.26 -2.90 -2.72
C PHE A 116 6.73 -1.97 -3.81
N ALA A 117 6.64 -2.45 -5.06
CA ALA A 117 6.06 -1.66 -6.15
C ALA A 117 4.58 -1.32 -5.93
N GLN A 118 3.85 -2.15 -5.17
CA GLN A 118 2.42 -1.94 -4.88
C GLN A 118 2.17 -0.98 -3.71
N ILE A 119 3.17 -0.78 -2.85
CA ILE A 119 3.14 0.16 -1.71
C ILE A 119 3.51 1.60 -2.15
N GLY A 120 4.19 1.74 -3.30
CA GLY A 120 4.63 3.01 -3.89
C GLY A 120 3.55 3.74 -4.70
#